data_AF-A0A380PPQ2-F1
#
_entry.id   AF-A0A380PPQ2-F1
#
_cell.length_a   1.000
_cell.length_b   1.000
_cell.length_c   1.000
_cell.angle_alpha   90.00
_cell.angle_beta   90.00
_cell.angle_gamma   90.00
#
_symmetry.space_group_name_H-M   'P 1'
#
loop_
_entity.id
_entity.type
_entity.pdbx_description
1 polymer ?
#
loop_
_entity_poly.entity_id
_entity_poly.type
_entity_poly.pdbx_seq_one_letter_code
_entity_poly.pdbx_strand_id
1 'polypeptide(L)' 'MLIGFVLLVSTCGMDACEALPVTDEIYATRHECMVVAVRLHERRPDVVLICGEVYRDKP' A
#
# COMPACT_ATOMS: atom_id res chain seq x y z
N MET A 1 6.22 9.32 -13.87
CA MET A 1 7.24 8.24 -13.90
C MET A 1 6.98 7.33 -12.71
N LEU A 2 6.87 6.01 -12.90
CA LEU A 2 6.76 5.08 -11.76
C LEU A 2 8.03 5.20 -10.90
N ILE A 3 7.87 5.44 -9.61
CA ILE A 3 8.98 5.60 -8.66
C ILE A 3 9.00 4.53 -7.57
N GLY A 4 7.97 3.71 -7.47
CA GLY A 4 7.91 2.61 -6.50
C GLY A 4 6.48 2.26 -6.12
N PHE A 5 6.33 1.67 -4.94
CA PHE A 5 5.07 1.18 -4.38
C PHE A 5 4.88 1.69 -2.96
N VAL A 6 3.65 1.97 -2.56
CA VAL A 6 3.29 2.38 -1.20
C VAL A 6 2.30 1.38 -0.61
N LEU A 7 2.42 1.15 0.70
CA LEU A 7 1.45 0.38 1.45
C LEU A 7 0.24 1.24 1.81
N LEU A 8 -0.94 0.80 1.37
CA LEU A 8 -2.22 1.45 1.58
C LEU A 8 -3.12 0.60 2.47
N VAL A 9 -3.99 1.25 3.24
CA VAL A 9 -5.09 0.63 3.97
C VAL A 9 -6.42 1.10 3.41
N SER A 10 -7.31 0.14 3.12
CA SER A 10 -8.69 0.47 2.78
C SER A 10 -9.51 0.62 4.06
N THR A 11 -10.11 1.79 4.24
CA THR A 11 -10.99 2.09 5.38
C THR A 11 -12.41 1.57 5.21
N CYS A 12 -12.76 1.04 4.03
CA CYS A 12 -14.08 0.50 3.69
C CYS A 12 -14.03 -0.97 3.26
N GLY A 13 -12.93 -1.67 3.54
CA GLY A 13 -12.78 -3.08 3.14
C GLY A 13 -12.66 -3.24 1.62
N MET A 14 -13.60 -3.96 1.02
CA MET A 14 -13.63 -4.23 -0.43
C MET A 14 -14.46 -3.22 -1.23
N ASP A 15 -15.08 -2.24 -0.58
CA ASP A 15 -15.85 -1.20 -1.26
C ASP A 15 -14.91 -0.17 -1.92
N ALA A 16 -15.46 0.63 -2.85
CA ALA A 16 -14.71 1.68 -3.54
C ALA A 16 -14.60 2.94 -2.66
N CYS A 17 -13.63 2.99 -1.75
CA CYS A 17 -13.21 4.20 -1.05
C CYS A 17 -11.75 4.55 -1.33
N GLU A 18 -11.36 5.76 -0.95
CA GLU A 18 -9.97 6.19 -0.98
C GLU A 18 -9.16 5.36 0.03
N ALA A 19 -8.15 4.64 -0.48
CA ALA A 19 -7.18 3.97 0.35
C ALA A 19 -6.15 4.98 0.85
N LEU A 20 -5.81 4.91 2.14
CA LEU A 20 -4.89 5.84 2.78
C LEU A 20 -3.50 5.23 2.94
N PRO A 21 -2.41 6.02 2.84
CA PRO A 21 -1.07 5.52 3.11
C PRO A 21 -0.95 5.06 4.57
N VAL A 22 -0.40 3.87 4.79
CA VAL A 22 -0.07 3.37 6.13
C VAL A 22 1.16 4.11 6.68
N THR A 23 2.10 4.44 5.80
CA THR A 23 3.35 5.16 6.05
C THR A 23 3.77 5.92 4.81
N ASP A 24 4.67 6.90 4.95
CA ASP A 24 5.29 7.62 3.82
C ASP A 24 6.40 6.83 3.09
N GLU A 25 6.63 5.57 3.47
CA GLU A 25 7.64 4.71 2.87
C GLU A 25 7.26 4.28 1.44
N ILE A 26 8.22 4.45 0.51
CA ILE A 26 8.11 3.99 -0.87
C ILE A 26 9.06 2.81 -1.05
N TYR A 27 8.48 1.64 -1.32
CA TYR A 27 9.18 0.41 -1.63
C TYR A 27 9.61 0.40 -3.09
N ALA A 28 10.81 -0.10 -3.38
CA ALA A 28 11.33 -0.14 -4.75
C ALA A 28 10.54 -1.14 -5.62
N THR A 29 10.07 -2.24 -5.03
CA THR A 29 9.31 -3.27 -5.73
C THR A 29 7.97 -3.58 -5.07
N ARG A 30 7.01 -4.07 -5.87
CA ARG A 30 5.73 -4.56 -5.36
C ARG A 30 5.92 -5.69 -4.34
N HIS A 31 6.92 -6.54 -4.54
CA HIS A 31 7.18 -7.69 -3.68
C HIS A 31 7.60 -7.26 -2.27
N GLU A 32 8.49 -6.27 -2.16
CA GLU A 32 8.91 -5.71 -0.87
C GLU A 32 7.71 -5.13 -0.10
N CYS A 33 6.86 -4.35 -0.77
CA CYS A 33 5.63 -3.84 -0.15
C CYS A 33 4.71 -4.98 0.33
N MET A 34 4.52 -6.03 -0.49
CA MET A 34 3.66 -7.17 -0.14
C MET A 34 4.20 -7.96 1.05
N VAL A 35 5.52 -8.11 1.20
CA VAL A 35 6.12 -8.76 2.37
C VAL A 35 5.75 -8.02 3.66
N VAL A 36 5.74 -6.67 3.63
CA VAL A 36 5.31 -5.86 4.77
C VAL A 36 3.81 -5.99 5.01
N ALA A 37 3.00 -5.98 3.95
CA ALA A 37 1.55 -6.17 4.05
C ALA A 37 1.19 -7.50 4.73
N VAL A 38 1.85 -8.60 4.36
CA VAL A 38 1.64 -9.93 4.97
C VAL A 38 1.96 -9.91 6.46
N ARG A 39 3.12 -9.35 6.84
CA ARG A 39 3.52 -9.24 8.27
C ARG A 39 2.57 -8.39 9.09
N LEU A 40 1.98 -7.34 8.50
CA LEU A 40 0.99 -6.51 9.16
C LEU A 40 -0.36 -7.22 9.28
N HIS A 41 -0.77 -7.93 8.24
CA HIS A 41 -2.01 -8.72 8.24
C HIS A 41 -2.00 -9.80 9.32
N GLU A 42 -0.85 -10.45 9.58
CA GLU A 42 -0.70 -11.39 10.71
C GLU A 42 -1.03 -10.75 12.07
N ARG A 43 -0.76 -9.45 12.23
CA ARG A 43 -1.02 -8.69 13.47
C ARG A 43 -2.39 -8.01 13.49
N ARG A 44 -2.95 -7.73 12.31
CA ARG A 44 -4.18 -6.98 12.07
C ARG A 44 -4.98 -7.68 10.96
N PRO A 45 -5.59 -8.83 11.23
CA PRO A 45 -6.26 -9.62 10.19
C PRO A 45 -7.51 -8.92 9.62
N ASP A 46 -8.10 -7.99 10.36
CA ASP A 46 -9.36 -7.34 9.98
C ASP A 46 -9.19 -6.14 9.04
N VAL A 47 -7.95 -5.75 8.72
CA VAL A 47 -7.68 -4.61 7.82
C VAL A 47 -7.30 -5.08 6.43
N VAL A 48 -7.81 -4.38 5.41
CA VAL A 48 -7.49 -4.64 4.02
C VAL A 48 -6.28 -3.80 3.62
N LEU A 49 -5.16 -4.47 3.36
CA LEU A 49 -3.89 -3.85 2.95
C LEU A 49 -3.64 -4.07 1.47
N ILE A 50 -3.18 -3.03 0.78
CA ILE A 50 -2.98 -3.02 -0.67
C ILE A 50 -1.64 -2.35 -0.98
N CYS A 51 -0.90 -2.87 -1.96
CA CYS A 51 0.29 -2.22 -2.49
C CYS A 51 -0.05 -1.48 -3.78
N GLY A 52 -0.05 -0.15 -3.72
CA GLY A 52 -0.34 0.75 -4.85
C GLY A 52 0.93 1.29 -5.50
N GLU A 53 0.87 1.58 -6.79
CA GLU A 53 1.96 2.22 -7.53
C GLU A 53 2.04 3.71 -7.22
N VAL A 54 3.26 4.22 -7.08
CA VAL A 54 3.53 5.66 -6.88
C VAL A 54 4.17 6.22 -8.12
N TYR A 55 3.59 7.29 -8.65
CA TYR A 55 4.12 8.01 -9.80
C TYR A 55 4.59 9.40 -9.37
N ARG A 56 5.79 9.78 -9.81
CA ARG A 56 6.23 11.18 -9.81
C ARG A 56 5.69 11.86 -11.05
N ASP A 57 4.94 12.93 -10.89
CA ASP A 57 4.55 13.77 -12.02
C ASP A 57 5.82 14.30 -12.70
N LYS A 58 5.81 14.26 -14.04
CA LYS A 58 6.87 14.93 -14.79
C LYS A 58 6.66 16.44 -14.63
N PRO A 59 7.73 17.22 -14.44
CA PRO A 59 7.63 18.68 -14.48
C PRO A 59 7.14 19.16 -15.85
#